data_AF-A0A212C4S2-F1
#
_entry.id   AF-A0A212C4S2-F1
#
_cell.length_a   1.000
_cell.length_b   1.000
_cell.length_c   1.000
_cell.angle_alpha   90.00
_cell.angle_beta   90.00
_cell.angle_gamma   90.00
#
_symmetry.space_group_name_H-M   'P 1'
#
loop_
_entity.id
_entity.type
_entity.pdbx_description
1 polymer ?
#
loop_
_entity_poly.entity_id
_entity_poly.type
_entity_poly.pdbx_seq_one_letter_code
_entity_poly.pdbx_strand_id
1 'polypeptide(L)'
;MFLHYLWVGPLQAIAVTALLWMEIGIPCLSGMAVLIILLLVQSCFGMLFSSLRSETAAVTDDRIRTISEVITGIRTIKMYAWEVICRPYYHIEKEISRILKSSYLRGMNLASFFTVSKIMISVTFITNDLLDNVITASQVFVVVTLFEALRFSSTLYFPMAVEKVSEAVVSIQRIKHFLLLDEIPQHKPQLPSDGKTIVDVQDFTAFWDKVTNPPFQNC
;
A
#
# COMPACT_ATOMS: atom_id res chain seq x y z
N MET A 1 -1.94 18.23 1.67
CA MET A 1 -3.40 18.40 1.46
C MET A 1 -4.23 17.28 2.10
N PHE A 2 -3.88 16.00 1.96
CA PHE A 2 -4.71 14.89 2.50
C PHE A 2 -4.79 14.75 4.02
N LEU A 3 -3.83 15.33 4.76
CA LEU A 3 -3.82 15.35 6.24
C LEU A 3 -5.11 15.94 6.83
N HIS A 4 -5.75 16.88 6.12
CA HIS A 4 -6.97 17.51 6.57
C HIS A 4 -8.17 16.53 6.57
N TYR A 5 -8.18 15.54 5.68
CA TYR A 5 -9.24 14.51 5.64
C TYR A 5 -9.15 13.52 6.80
N LEU A 6 -7.98 13.42 7.46
CA LEU A 6 -7.80 12.52 8.59
C LEU A 6 -8.67 12.93 9.80
N TRP A 7 -8.84 14.23 10.02
CA TRP A 7 -9.67 14.77 11.12
C TRP A 7 -11.07 15.17 10.67
N VAL A 8 -11.25 15.57 9.40
CA VAL A 8 -12.58 15.89 8.85
C VAL A 8 -13.45 14.64 8.71
N GLY A 9 -12.87 13.48 8.35
CA GLY A 9 -13.64 12.23 8.23
C GLY A 9 -14.38 11.85 9.52
N PRO A 10 -13.67 11.70 10.67
CA PRO A 10 -14.30 11.44 11.96
C PRO A 10 -15.30 12.52 12.38
N LEU A 11 -14.96 13.79 12.19
CA LEU A 11 -15.85 14.91 12.52
C LEU A 11 -17.17 14.84 11.74
N GLN A 12 -17.08 14.56 10.43
CA GLN A 12 -18.25 14.41 9.57
C GLN A 12 -19.08 13.18 9.96
N ALA A 13 -18.43 12.05 10.30
CA ALA A 13 -19.13 10.87 10.77
C ALA A 13 -19.92 11.15 12.07
N ILE A 14 -19.34 11.87 13.02
CA ILE A 14 -20.01 12.28 14.26
C ILE A 14 -21.19 13.20 13.96
N ALA A 15 -21.00 14.21 13.10
CA ALA A 15 -22.06 15.15 12.74
C ALA A 15 -23.25 14.45 12.06
N VAL A 16 -22.99 13.56 11.09
CA VAL A 16 -24.05 12.80 10.41
C VAL A 16 -24.77 11.85 11.38
N THR A 17 -24.02 11.21 12.28
CA THR A 17 -24.61 10.34 13.32
C THR A 17 -25.52 11.13 14.25
N ALA A 18 -25.12 12.33 14.67
CA ALA A 18 -25.94 13.20 15.51
C ALA A 18 -27.24 13.63 14.81
N LEU A 19 -27.17 13.99 13.52
CA LEU A 19 -28.35 14.34 12.74
C LEU A 19 -29.30 13.15 12.55
N LEU A 20 -28.77 11.97 12.24
CA LEU A 20 -29.57 10.73 12.14
C LEU A 20 -30.23 10.36 13.47
N TRP A 21 -29.53 10.57 14.59
CA TRP A 21 -30.08 10.35 15.92
C TRP A 21 -31.27 11.28 16.21
N MET A 22 -31.20 12.54 15.78
CA MET A 22 -32.31 13.48 15.96
C MET A 22 -33.55 13.12 15.11
N GLU A 23 -33.34 12.52 13.93
CA GLU A 23 -34.44 12.16 13.00
C GLU A 23 -35.13 10.83 13.32
N ILE A 24 -34.35 9.76 13.55
CA ILE A 24 -34.88 8.39 13.72
C ILE A 24 -34.70 7.86 15.15
N GLY A 25 -33.76 8.42 15.92
CA GLY A 25 -33.41 7.93 17.26
C GLY A 25 -32.61 6.62 17.22
N ILE A 26 -33.04 5.64 18.02
CA ILE A 26 -32.32 4.38 18.32
C ILE A 26 -31.98 3.55 17.05
N PRO A 27 -32.84 3.43 16.03
CA PRO A 27 -32.53 2.67 14.81
C PRO A 27 -31.26 3.14 14.08
N CYS A 28 -30.83 4.40 14.26
CA CYS A 28 -29.57 4.89 13.71
C CYS A 28 -28.35 4.05 14.14
N LEU A 29 -28.37 3.50 15.36
CA LEU A 29 -27.24 2.71 15.89
C LEU A 29 -27.01 1.43 15.10
N SER A 30 -28.06 0.79 14.59
CA SER A 30 -27.90 -0.45 13.81
C SER A 30 -27.22 -0.16 12.47
N GLY A 31 -27.60 0.93 11.80
CA GLY A 31 -26.91 1.42 10.60
C GLY A 31 -25.44 1.76 10.87
N MET A 32 -25.13 2.38 12.01
CA MET A 32 -23.76 2.71 12.39
C MET A 32 -22.92 1.48 12.74
N ALA A 33 -23.51 0.47 13.40
CA ALA A 33 -22.84 -0.79 13.67
C ALA A 33 -22.47 -1.53 12.38
N VAL A 34 -23.38 -1.55 11.40
CA VAL A 34 -23.12 -2.10 10.07
C VAL A 34 -21.97 -1.34 9.38
N LEU A 35 -21.96 -0.01 9.47
CA LEU A 35 -20.86 0.79 8.92
C LEU A 35 -19.51 0.43 9.53
N ILE A 36 -19.43 0.27 10.85
CA ILE A 36 -18.18 -0.12 11.53
C ILE A 36 -17.72 -1.49 11.06
N ILE A 37 -18.62 -2.48 11.00
CA ILE A 37 -18.30 -3.83 10.52
C ILE A 37 -17.81 -3.78 9.07
N LEU A 38 -18.49 -3.03 8.21
CA LEU A 38 -18.11 -2.89 6.80
C LEU A 38 -16.75 -2.18 6.65
N LEU A 39 -16.45 -1.18 7.48
CA LEU A 39 -15.13 -0.53 7.49
C LEU A 39 -14.01 -1.51 7.88
N LEU A 40 -14.24 -2.38 8.86
CA LEU A 40 -13.27 -3.41 9.24
C LEU A 40 -13.05 -4.42 8.11
N VAL A 41 -14.14 -4.87 7.47
CA VAL A 41 -14.08 -5.77 6.32
C VAL A 41 -13.34 -5.11 5.16
N GLN A 42 -13.68 -3.87 4.80
CA GLN A 42 -13.00 -3.10 3.75
C GLN A 42 -11.52 -2.88 4.06
N SER A 43 -11.16 -2.65 5.33
CA SER A 43 -9.77 -2.51 5.76
C SER A 43 -8.99 -3.81 5.56
N CYS A 44 -9.59 -4.96 5.90
CA CYS A 44 -9.01 -6.27 5.64
C CYS A 44 -8.78 -6.51 4.13
N PHE A 45 -9.80 -6.24 3.29
CA PHE A 45 -9.65 -6.29 1.84
C PHE A 45 -8.59 -5.31 1.32
N GLY A 46 -8.45 -4.14 1.93
CA GLY A 46 -7.42 -3.15 1.61
C GLY A 46 -6.02 -3.64 1.91
N MET A 47 -5.80 -4.32 3.05
CA MET A 47 -4.52 -4.95 3.37
C MET A 47 -4.19 -6.08 2.38
N LEU A 48 -5.17 -6.91 2.03
CA LEU A 48 -5.00 -7.95 1.03
C LEU A 48 -4.65 -7.37 -0.34
N PHE A 49 -5.35 -6.30 -0.76
CA PHE A 49 -5.06 -5.58 -1.99
C PHE A 49 -3.64 -4.99 -2.01
N SER A 50 -3.20 -4.39 -0.89
CA SER A 50 -1.84 -3.87 -0.73
C SER A 50 -0.79 -4.98 -0.86
N SER A 51 -1.02 -6.13 -0.22
CA SER A 51 -0.14 -7.31 -0.33
C SER A 51 -0.04 -7.80 -1.78
N LEU A 52 -1.17 -7.96 -2.48
CA LEU A 52 -1.18 -8.36 -3.89
C LEU A 52 -0.48 -7.34 -4.79
N ARG A 53 -0.60 -6.03 -4.50
CA ARG A 53 0.10 -4.96 -5.22
C ARG A 53 1.62 -5.07 -5.03
N SER A 54 2.08 -5.29 -3.81
CA SER A 54 3.50 -5.54 -3.50
C SER A 54 4.03 -6.79 -4.21
N GLU A 55 3.26 -7.87 -4.16
CA GLU A 55 3.61 -9.14 -4.78
C GLU A 55 3.66 -9.05 -6.32
N THR A 56 2.78 -8.24 -6.92
CA THR A 56 2.81 -7.94 -8.36
C THR A 56 4.06 -7.13 -8.72
N ALA A 57 4.35 -6.06 -7.97
CA ALA A 57 5.53 -5.23 -8.18
C ALA A 57 6.84 -6.03 -8.13
N ALA A 58 6.98 -6.95 -7.17
CA ALA A 58 8.15 -7.80 -7.06
C ALA A 58 8.38 -8.69 -8.30
N VAL A 59 7.31 -9.21 -8.93
CA VAL A 59 7.44 -9.99 -10.19
C VAL A 59 7.78 -9.10 -11.37
N THR A 60 7.20 -7.90 -11.43
CA THR A 60 7.53 -6.93 -12.47
C THR A 60 9.01 -6.50 -12.37
N ASP A 61 9.53 -6.26 -11.17
CA ASP A 61 10.93 -5.89 -10.94
C ASP A 61 11.89 -7.02 -11.36
N ASP A 62 11.56 -8.27 -10.99
CA ASP A 62 12.32 -9.46 -11.39
C ASP A 62 12.34 -9.63 -12.91
N ARG A 63 11.20 -9.44 -13.58
CA ARG A 63 11.11 -9.45 -15.05
C ARG A 63 12.00 -8.36 -15.67
N ILE A 64 11.97 -7.13 -15.14
CA ILE A 64 12.78 -6.01 -15.64
C ILE A 64 14.27 -6.32 -15.46
N ARG A 65 14.67 -6.93 -14.34
CA ARG A 65 16.05 -7.36 -14.11
C ARG A 65 16.50 -8.40 -15.14
N THR A 66 15.74 -9.48 -15.32
CA THR A 66 16.05 -10.53 -16.29
C THR A 66 16.15 -9.98 -17.72
N ILE A 67 15.23 -9.09 -18.12
CA ILE A 67 15.29 -8.44 -19.43
C ILE A 67 16.55 -7.59 -19.56
N SER A 68 16.94 -6.88 -18.50
CA SER A 68 18.15 -6.06 -18.49
C SER A 68 19.41 -6.91 -18.69
N GLU A 69 19.51 -8.05 -17.99
CA GLU A 69 20.60 -9.02 -18.16
C GLU A 69 20.66 -9.60 -19.58
N VAL A 70 19.50 -9.93 -20.16
CA VAL A 70 19.37 -10.42 -21.55
C VAL A 70 19.84 -9.37 -22.56
N ILE A 71 19.51 -8.09 -22.34
CA ILE A 71 19.95 -6.99 -23.23
C ILE A 71 21.47 -6.83 -23.18
N THR A 72 22.07 -6.89 -21.98
CA THR A 72 23.52 -6.82 -21.83
C THR A 72 24.24 -7.99 -22.53
N GLY A 73 23.64 -9.20 -22.49
CA GLY A 73 24.20 -10.42 -23.10
C GLY A 73 23.76 -10.71 -24.54
N ILE A 74 23.09 -9.78 -25.24
CA ILE A 74 22.35 -10.08 -26.48
C ILE A 74 23.19 -10.69 -27.60
N ARG A 75 24.46 -10.30 -27.72
CA ARG A 75 25.37 -10.80 -28.76
C ARG A 75 25.63 -12.31 -28.60
N THR A 76 25.87 -12.75 -27.38
CA THR A 76 26.09 -14.17 -27.05
C THR A 76 24.82 -14.97 -27.30
N ILE A 77 23.67 -14.45 -26.88
CA ILE A 77 22.37 -15.11 -27.06
C ILE A 77 22.07 -15.35 -28.55
N LYS A 78 22.35 -14.35 -29.41
CA LYS A 78 22.19 -14.49 -30.87
C LYS A 78 23.18 -15.47 -31.49
N MET A 79 24.44 -15.46 -31.04
CA MET A 79 25.47 -16.37 -31.54
C MET A 79 25.12 -17.84 -31.26
N TYR A 80 24.50 -18.13 -30.12
CA TYR A 80 24.08 -19.49 -29.72
C TYR A 80 22.60 -19.80 -30.00
N ALA A 81 21.85 -18.88 -30.62
CA ALA A 81 20.41 -19.00 -30.88
C ALA A 81 19.55 -19.33 -29.63
N TRP A 82 19.92 -18.81 -28.45
CA TRP A 82 19.24 -19.07 -27.16
C TRP A 82 17.98 -18.21 -26.91
N GLU A 83 17.47 -17.52 -27.94
CA GLU A 83 16.38 -16.54 -27.82
C GLU A 83 15.08 -17.12 -27.23
N VAL A 84 14.79 -18.41 -27.50
CA VAL A 84 13.59 -19.08 -26.98
C VAL A 84 13.70 -19.36 -25.48
N ILE A 85 14.89 -19.72 -25.00
CA ILE A 85 15.15 -20.11 -23.61
C ILE A 85 15.19 -18.86 -22.71
N CYS A 86 15.72 -17.74 -23.20
CA CYS A 86 15.77 -16.47 -22.48
C CYS A 86 14.44 -15.70 -22.45
N ARG A 87 13.36 -16.24 -23.03
CA ARG A 87 12.06 -15.56 -23.08
C ARG A 87 11.41 -15.59 -21.69
N PRO A 88 10.95 -14.45 -21.14
CA PRO A 88 10.40 -14.39 -19.78
C PRO A 88 8.93 -14.88 -19.70
N TYR A 89 8.57 -15.95 -20.40
CA TYR A 89 7.19 -16.45 -20.47
C TYR A 89 6.61 -16.78 -19.09
N TYR A 90 7.40 -17.45 -18.24
CA TYR A 90 6.99 -17.79 -16.88
C TYR A 90 6.71 -16.54 -16.01
N HIS A 91 7.53 -15.49 -16.13
CA HIS A 91 7.30 -14.25 -15.38
C HIS A 91 6.01 -13.56 -15.84
N ILE A 92 5.72 -13.58 -17.15
CA ILE A 92 4.52 -12.96 -17.72
C ILE A 92 3.25 -13.70 -17.26
N GLU A 93 3.21 -15.03 -17.33
CA GLU A 93 2.08 -15.84 -16.83
C GLU A 93 1.79 -15.57 -15.34
N LYS A 94 2.84 -15.52 -14.52
CA LYS A 94 2.75 -15.23 -13.09
C LYS A 94 2.31 -13.79 -12.81
N GLU A 95 2.79 -12.83 -13.60
CA GLU A 95 2.40 -11.42 -13.52
C GLU A 95 0.92 -11.24 -13.88
N ILE A 96 0.47 -11.81 -15.00
CA ILE A 96 -0.93 -11.74 -15.46
C ILE A 96 -1.87 -12.34 -14.42
N SER A 97 -1.57 -13.53 -13.88
CA SER A 97 -2.42 -14.18 -12.87
C SER A 97 -2.52 -13.36 -11.57
N ARG A 98 -1.43 -12.69 -11.13
CA ARG A 98 -1.45 -11.76 -10.00
C ARG A 98 -2.23 -10.48 -10.29
N ILE A 99 -2.07 -9.91 -11.48
CA ILE A 99 -2.84 -8.74 -11.94
C ILE A 99 -4.33 -9.06 -11.99
N LEU A 100 -4.72 -10.22 -12.51
CA LEU A 100 -6.12 -10.65 -12.57
C LEU A 100 -6.73 -10.77 -11.17
N LYS A 101 -6.02 -11.39 -10.21
CA LYS A 101 -6.48 -11.46 -8.81
C LYS A 101 -6.65 -10.07 -8.20
N SER A 102 -5.69 -9.17 -8.43
CA SER A 102 -5.77 -7.77 -7.97
C SER A 102 -6.95 -7.02 -8.60
N SER A 103 -7.19 -7.22 -9.90
CA SER A 103 -8.31 -6.64 -10.63
C SER A 103 -9.66 -7.15 -10.11
N TYR A 104 -9.77 -8.46 -9.84
CA TYR A 104 -10.96 -9.04 -9.22
C TYR A 104 -11.25 -8.45 -7.85
N LEU A 105 -10.22 -8.35 -6.99
CA LEU A 105 -10.34 -7.72 -5.68
C LEU A 105 -10.78 -6.25 -5.77
N ARG A 106 -10.24 -5.52 -6.75
CA ARG A 106 -10.61 -4.12 -7.03
C ARG A 106 -12.07 -4.01 -7.48
N GLY A 107 -12.53 -4.94 -8.33
CA GLY A 107 -13.92 -5.04 -8.76
C GLY A 107 -14.86 -5.32 -7.58
N MET A 108 -14.50 -6.27 -6.70
CA MET A 108 -15.26 -6.53 -5.48
C MET A 108 -15.31 -5.32 -4.54
N ASN A 109 -14.20 -4.60 -4.39
CA ASN A 109 -14.17 -3.39 -3.57
C ASN A 109 -15.10 -2.30 -4.15
N LEU A 110 -15.07 -2.08 -5.47
CA LEU A 110 -15.96 -1.14 -6.14
C LEU A 110 -17.43 -1.55 -6.00
N ALA A 111 -17.75 -2.83 -6.17
CA ALA A 111 -19.10 -3.34 -5.95
C ALA A 111 -19.55 -3.11 -4.50
N SER A 112 -18.68 -3.40 -3.53
CA SER A 112 -18.95 -3.18 -2.11
C SER A 112 -19.27 -1.70 -1.82
N PHE A 113 -18.57 -0.76 -2.46
CA PHE A 113 -18.84 0.66 -2.31
C PHE A 113 -20.31 0.98 -2.66
N PHE A 114 -20.81 0.51 -3.81
CA PHE A 114 -22.20 0.74 -4.22
C PHE A 114 -23.23 0.04 -3.33
N THR A 115 -22.90 -1.12 -2.77
CA THR A 115 -23.84 -1.91 -1.97
C THR A 115 -23.91 -1.45 -0.51
N VAL A 116 -22.84 -0.86 0.05
CA VAL A 116 -22.75 -0.45 1.46
C VAL A 116 -23.91 0.44 1.91
N SER A 117 -24.21 1.53 1.19
CA SER A 117 -25.30 2.42 1.61
C SER A 117 -26.66 1.73 1.57
N LYS A 118 -26.89 0.88 0.56
CA LYS A 118 -28.13 0.11 0.44
C LYS A 118 -28.30 -0.84 1.63
N ILE A 119 -27.25 -1.56 2.02
CA ILE A 119 -27.29 -2.46 3.18
C ILE A 119 -27.56 -1.65 4.46
N MET A 120 -26.85 -0.54 4.68
CA MET A 120 -27.06 0.31 5.86
C MET A 120 -28.50 0.83 5.95
N ILE A 121 -29.02 1.35 4.84
CA ILE A 121 -30.40 1.84 4.73
C ILE A 121 -31.38 0.71 5.05
N SER A 122 -31.24 -0.45 4.41
CA SER A 122 -32.12 -1.61 4.62
C SER A 122 -32.12 -2.06 6.08
N VAL A 123 -30.95 -2.20 6.72
CA VAL A 123 -30.86 -2.63 8.12
C VAL A 123 -31.49 -1.59 9.06
N THR A 124 -31.28 -0.30 8.79
CA THR A 124 -31.87 0.79 9.60
C THR A 124 -33.40 0.77 9.49
N PHE A 125 -33.95 0.60 8.29
CA PHE A 125 -35.40 0.50 8.09
C PHE A 125 -36.02 -0.74 8.73
N ILE A 126 -35.38 -1.90 8.59
CA ILE A 126 -35.82 -3.14 9.25
C ILE A 126 -35.82 -2.95 10.77
N THR A 127 -34.78 -2.33 11.31
CA THR A 127 -34.69 -2.05 12.76
C THR A 127 -35.79 -1.10 13.20
N ASN A 128 -36.11 -0.09 12.38
CA ASN A 128 -37.17 0.84 12.71
C ASN A 128 -38.56 0.20 12.69
N ASP A 129 -38.83 -0.66 11.70
CA ASP A 129 -40.07 -1.44 11.60
C ASP A 129 -40.26 -2.33 12.85
N LEU A 130 -39.19 -2.97 13.32
CA LEU A 130 -39.16 -3.75 14.57
C LEU A 130 -39.43 -2.92 15.84
N LEU A 131 -39.18 -1.60 15.81
CA LEU A 131 -39.43 -0.70 16.93
C LEU A 131 -40.81 -0.02 16.87
N ASP A 132 -41.66 -0.38 15.88
CA ASP A 132 -42.98 0.21 15.65
C ASP A 132 -42.97 1.75 15.52
N ASN A 133 -41.85 2.30 15.04
CA ASN A 133 -41.68 3.73 14.85
C ASN A 133 -42.29 4.19 13.53
N VAL A 134 -43.21 5.15 13.58
CA VAL A 134 -43.84 5.71 12.37
C VAL A 134 -42.89 6.71 11.70
N ILE A 135 -42.31 6.34 10.55
CA ILE A 135 -41.44 7.23 9.76
C ILE A 135 -42.26 7.93 8.69
N THR A 136 -42.11 9.26 8.61
CA THR A 136 -42.69 10.05 7.51
C THR A 136 -41.79 10.02 6.27
N ALA A 137 -42.37 10.09 5.06
CA ALA A 137 -41.61 10.09 3.80
C ALA A 137 -40.49 11.16 3.74
N SER A 138 -40.67 12.32 4.37
CA SER A 138 -39.63 13.35 4.49
C SER A 138 -38.40 12.85 5.27
N GLN A 139 -38.61 12.13 6.36
CA GLN A 139 -37.53 11.60 7.18
C GLN A 139 -36.76 10.53 6.43
N VAL A 140 -37.46 9.63 5.71
CA VAL A 140 -36.83 8.63 4.84
C VAL A 140 -35.85 9.28 3.86
N PHE A 141 -36.26 10.37 3.22
CA PHE A 141 -35.42 11.10 2.27
C PHE A 141 -34.17 11.69 2.94
N VAL A 142 -34.33 12.32 4.11
CA VAL A 142 -33.21 12.86 4.90
C VAL A 142 -32.23 11.76 5.30
N VAL A 143 -32.73 10.62 5.77
CA VAL A 143 -31.90 9.48 6.21
C VAL A 143 -31.10 8.89 5.05
N VAL A 144 -31.75 8.68 3.90
CA VAL A 144 -31.08 8.15 2.71
C VAL A 144 -29.98 9.11 2.23
N THR A 145 -30.25 10.42 2.19
CA THR A 145 -29.27 11.42 1.77
C THR A 145 -28.09 11.54 2.74
N LEU A 146 -28.35 11.48 4.06
CA LEU A 146 -27.31 11.46 5.08
C LEU A 146 -26.42 10.22 5.00
N PHE A 147 -27.01 9.03 4.80
CA PHE A 147 -26.22 7.80 4.63
C PHE A 147 -25.39 7.81 3.36
N GLU A 148 -25.91 8.34 2.25
CA GLU A 148 -25.12 8.51 1.02
C GLU A 148 -23.96 9.51 1.22
N ALA A 149 -24.18 10.63 1.93
CA ALA A 149 -23.11 11.57 2.27
C ALA A 149 -22.04 10.92 3.17
N LEU A 150 -22.46 10.08 4.12
CA LEU A 150 -21.55 9.32 4.99
C LEU A 150 -20.76 8.28 4.19
N ARG A 151 -21.38 7.62 3.20
CA ARG A 151 -20.72 6.63 2.33
C ARG A 151 -19.51 7.22 1.60
N PHE A 152 -19.67 8.41 1.02
CA PHE A 152 -18.57 9.12 0.35
C PHE A 152 -17.44 9.44 1.33
N SER A 153 -17.79 9.92 2.51
CA SER A 153 -16.86 10.32 3.57
C SER A 153 -16.02 9.15 4.09
N SER A 154 -16.71 8.05 4.45
CA SER A 154 -16.10 6.89 5.07
C SER A 154 -15.37 5.98 4.09
N THR A 155 -15.86 5.84 2.85
CA THR A 155 -15.28 4.87 1.90
C THR A 155 -14.28 5.48 0.93
N LEU A 156 -14.30 6.79 0.68
CA LEU A 156 -13.33 7.42 -0.24
C LEU A 156 -12.25 8.17 0.51
N TYR A 157 -12.64 9.11 1.38
CA TYR A 157 -11.68 10.02 1.99
C TYR A 157 -10.85 9.34 3.08
N PHE A 158 -11.47 8.49 3.90
CA PHE A 158 -10.76 7.79 4.97
C PHE A 158 -9.67 6.83 4.45
N PRO A 159 -9.95 5.85 3.56
CA PRO A 159 -8.91 4.96 3.06
C PRO A 159 -7.86 5.70 2.23
N MET A 160 -8.23 6.75 1.48
CA MET A 160 -7.27 7.59 0.76
C MET A 160 -6.32 8.32 1.72
N ALA A 161 -6.83 8.85 2.84
CA ALA A 161 -6.00 9.48 3.86
C ALA A 161 -5.04 8.47 4.51
N VAL A 162 -5.53 7.27 4.84
CA VAL A 162 -4.71 6.19 5.41
C VAL A 162 -3.63 5.72 4.43
N GLU A 163 -3.95 5.55 3.15
CA GLU A 163 -2.97 5.20 2.11
C GLU A 163 -1.87 6.27 2.02
N LYS A 164 -2.24 7.55 1.98
CA LYS A 164 -1.26 8.64 1.87
C LYS A 164 -0.38 8.76 3.11
N VAL A 165 -0.93 8.53 4.30
CA VAL A 165 -0.14 8.50 5.54
C VAL A 165 0.80 7.30 5.55
N SER A 166 0.35 6.11 5.15
CA SER A 166 1.23 4.92 5.12
C SER A 166 2.37 5.09 4.11
N GLU A 167 2.09 5.61 2.92
CA GLU A 167 3.11 5.96 1.92
C GLU A 167 4.12 6.98 2.45
N ALA A 168 3.65 8.00 3.17
CA ALA A 168 4.51 9.00 3.78
C ALA A 168 5.41 8.40 4.87
N VAL A 169 4.86 7.56 5.76
CA VAL A 169 5.62 6.91 6.85
C VAL A 169 6.72 6.01 6.28
N VAL A 170 6.41 5.16 5.30
CA VAL A 170 7.39 4.28 4.65
C VAL A 170 8.48 5.10 3.95
N SER A 171 8.11 6.22 3.31
CA SER A 171 9.07 7.10 2.64
C SER A 171 10.01 7.79 3.64
N ILE A 172 9.47 8.27 4.77
CA ILE A 172 10.27 8.84 5.86
C ILE A 172 11.22 7.79 6.44
N GLN A 173 10.77 6.55 6.64
CA GLN A 173 11.61 5.48 7.17
C GLN A 173 12.78 5.15 6.23
N ARG A 174 12.55 5.15 4.92
CA ARG A 174 13.62 4.97 3.92
C ARG A 174 14.64 6.11 3.94
N ILE A 175 14.18 7.36 4.00
CA ILE A 175 15.06 8.53 4.10
C ILE A 175 15.87 8.48 5.39
N LYS A 176 15.23 8.13 6.53
CA LYS A 176 15.90 7.97 7.81
C LYS A 176 16.99 6.89 7.74
N HIS A 177 16.69 5.74 7.12
CA HIS A 177 17.68 4.68 6.96
C HIS A 177 18.85 5.17 6.12
N PHE A 178 18.59 5.85 5.00
CA PHE A 178 19.63 6.42 4.13
C PHE A 178 20.54 7.42 4.85
N LEU A 179 19.96 8.34 5.63
CA LEU A 179 20.71 9.34 6.41
C LEU A 179 21.52 8.75 7.56
N LEU A 180 21.22 7.51 7.96
CA LEU A 180 21.93 6.79 9.03
C LEU A 180 22.96 5.79 8.49
N LEU A 181 23.25 5.77 7.18
CA LEU A 181 24.36 4.97 6.67
C LEU A 181 25.69 5.49 7.24
N ASP A 182 26.62 4.57 7.47
CA ASP A 182 27.99 4.91 7.84
C ASP A 182 28.62 5.81 6.76
N GLU A 183 29.08 7.00 7.15
CA GLU A 183 29.87 7.84 6.27
C GLU A 183 31.27 7.25 6.09
N ILE A 184 31.78 7.29 4.86
CA ILE A 184 33.16 6.89 4.58
C ILE A 184 34.08 7.92 5.24
N PRO A 185 35.00 7.52 6.14
CA PRO A 185 35.89 8.47 6.78
C PRO A 185 36.72 9.19 5.72
N GLN A 186 36.53 10.50 5.58
CA GLN A 186 37.35 11.32 4.70
C GLN A 186 38.73 11.47 5.31
N HIS A 187 39.65 10.60 4.90
CA HIS A 187 41.07 10.80 5.16
C HIS A 187 41.55 11.93 4.24
N LYS A 188 41.77 13.12 4.78
CA LYS A 188 42.45 14.18 4.03
C LYS A 188 43.86 13.68 3.71
N PRO A 189 44.26 13.56 2.43
CA PRO A 189 45.61 13.18 2.09
C PRO A 189 46.56 14.21 2.71
N GLN A 190 47.40 13.79 3.66
CA GLN A 190 48.53 14.62 4.07
C GLN A 190 49.50 14.64 2.89
N LEU A 191 49.71 15.80 2.28
CA LEU A 191 50.70 15.96 1.24
C LEU A 191 52.08 15.65 1.85
N PRO A 192 52.86 14.70 1.30
CA PRO A 192 54.21 14.47 1.76
C PRO A 192 55.05 15.74 1.54
N SER A 193 55.69 16.24 2.60
CA SER A 193 56.56 17.41 2.54
C SER A 193 57.89 17.16 1.81
N ASP A 194 58.15 15.92 1.38
CA ASP A 194 59.36 15.55 0.65
C ASP A 194 59.00 14.59 -0.50
N GLY A 195 59.25 15.01 -1.74
CA GLY A 195 58.73 14.40 -2.97
C GLY A 195 59.38 13.09 -3.39
N LYS A 196 59.70 12.19 -2.45
CA LYS A 196 60.53 10.99 -2.71
C LYS A 196 59.85 9.65 -2.52
N THR A 197 58.59 9.59 -2.07
CA THR A 197 57.82 8.33 -2.08
C THR A 197 56.39 8.64 -2.41
N ILE A 198 55.93 8.18 -3.58
CA ILE A 198 54.65 8.63 -4.13
C ILE A 198 53.49 7.77 -3.57
N VAL A 199 53.65 6.45 -3.43
CA VAL A 199 52.81 5.55 -2.62
C VAL A 199 53.59 4.23 -2.41
N ASP A 200 53.78 3.77 -1.17
CA ASP A 200 54.27 2.40 -0.86
C ASP A 200 53.19 1.70 -0.02
N VAL A 201 52.79 0.49 -0.43
CA VAL A 201 51.71 -0.28 0.20
C VAL A 201 52.27 -1.66 0.52
N GLN A 202 52.53 -1.92 1.81
CA GLN A 202 52.93 -3.25 2.29
C GLN A 202 51.77 -3.92 3.04
N ASP A 203 51.61 -5.22 2.82
CA ASP A 203 50.66 -6.11 3.50
C ASP A 203 49.19 -5.63 3.47
N PHE A 204 48.72 -5.12 2.32
CA PHE A 204 47.34 -4.68 2.15
C PHE A 204 46.38 -5.84 1.93
N THR A 205 45.38 -5.93 2.80
CA THR A 205 44.27 -6.88 2.66
C THR A 205 42.97 -6.09 2.61
N ALA A 206 42.15 -6.31 1.57
CA ALA A 206 40.85 -5.68 1.42
C ALA A 206 39.78 -6.70 1.04
N PHE A 207 38.61 -6.51 1.64
CA PHE A 207 37.42 -7.31 1.38
C PHE A 207 36.27 -6.39 0.99
N TRP A 208 35.49 -6.83 0.00
CA TRP A 208 34.33 -6.09 -0.49
C TRP A 208 33.13 -6.19 0.47
N ASP A 209 33.08 -7.24 1.29
CA ASP A 209 32.04 -7.45 2.29
C ASP A 209 32.56 -7.23 3.72
N LYS A 210 31.78 -6.49 4.53
CA LYS A 210 32.10 -6.21 5.95
C LYS A 210 32.10 -7.47 6.84
N VAL A 211 31.56 -8.60 6.36
CA VAL A 211 31.38 -9.84 7.13
C VAL A 211 31.83 -11.04 6.31
N THR A 212 33.13 -11.24 6.19
CA THR A 212 33.69 -12.56 5.88
C THR A 212 34.83 -12.85 6.84
N ASN A 213 34.64 -13.83 7.73
CA ASN A 213 35.76 -14.52 8.34
C ASN A 213 36.62 -15.10 7.19
N PRO A 214 37.95 -15.12 7.30
CA PRO A 214 38.80 -15.63 6.24
C PRO A 214 38.38 -17.07 5.89
N PRO A 215 38.16 -17.40 4.61
CA PRO A 215 37.87 -18.77 4.23
C PRO A 215 39.13 -19.60 4.50
N PHE A 216 39.08 -20.36 5.59
CA PHE A 216 39.92 -21.50 5.92
C PHE A 216 41.43 -21.32 5.70
N GLN A 217 42.10 -20.86 6.76
CA GLN A 217 43.50 -21.11 6.99
C GLN A 217 43.61 -22.45 7.75
N ASN A 218 43.96 -23.55 7.08
CA ASN A 218 44.56 -24.75 7.69
C ASN A 218 45.08 -25.75 6.64
N CYS A 219 46.36 -26.11 6.82
CA CYS A 219 47.22 -27.08 6.15
C CYS A 219 47.88 -26.66 4.83
#